data_AF-A0A2N3I3A5-F1
#
_entry.id   AF-A0A2N3I3A5-F1
#
_cell.length_a   1.000
_cell.length_b   1.000
_cell.length_c   1.000
_cell.angle_alpha   90.00
_cell.angle_beta   90.00
_cell.angle_gamma   90.00
#
_symmetry.space_group_name_H-M   'P 1'
#
loop_
_entity.id
_entity.type
_entity.pdbx_description
1 polymer ?
#
loop_
_entity_poly.entity_id
_entity_poly.type
_entity_poly.pdbx_seq_one_letter_code
_entity_poly.pdbx_strand_id
1 'polypeptide(L)'
;MMILKLLAPIILFAIAILQGLFAEKINKIKWLKITLICLLLGSLTVGLIIISLDEKNANNFSKQQKDNIDSLRIENAQLKNNLDSLHRALTKGMDDRSLQEIELNKKVSELNIKLEPFVKLALTKYPAYDLQSALNKIAQDIENAKKLAEPPILIPNAQEISRDKTGLNMLLQFKLSKNQSLGQIIFYAEIEDGSTAKIVEFWPSTKGGAFNSGPDSKMIAPDGKSSRLIYSLIGAGNPTFDLKVTKAVTVRITSNYLPEPFITKIE
;
A
#
# COMPACT_ATOMS: atom_id res chain seq x y z
N MET A 1 36.95 44.99 -45.47
CA MET A 1 38.30 44.43 -45.72
C MET A 1 38.64 44.29 -47.21
N MET A 2 37.68 43.99 -48.10
CA MET A 2 37.90 43.93 -49.56
C MET A 2 38.42 45.24 -50.19
N ILE A 3 37.94 46.39 -49.73
CA ILE A 3 38.31 47.72 -50.27
C ILE A 3 39.80 48.02 -50.06
N LEU A 4 40.38 47.61 -48.93
CA LEU A 4 41.80 47.86 -48.61
C LEU A 4 42.74 46.96 -49.45
N LYS A 5 42.30 45.75 -49.81
CA LYS A 5 43.07 44.83 -50.66
C LYS A 5 43.17 45.31 -52.11
N LEU A 6 42.18 46.08 -52.57
CA LEU A 6 42.14 46.65 -53.92
C LEU A 6 43.02 47.91 -54.03
N LEU A 7 43.28 48.61 -52.93
CA LEU A 7 44.06 49.84 -52.92
C LEU A 7 45.52 49.63 -53.36
N ALA A 8 46.20 48.61 -52.86
CA ALA A 8 47.61 48.34 -53.20
C ALA A 8 47.84 48.06 -54.71
N PRO A 9 47.09 47.15 -55.38
CA PRO A 9 47.24 46.94 -56.81
C PRO A 9 46.79 48.14 -57.66
N ILE A 10 45.78 48.90 -57.22
CA ILE A 10 45.38 50.14 -57.91
C ILE A 10 46.49 51.20 -57.85
N ILE A 11 47.13 51.37 -56.68
CA ILE A 11 48.26 52.30 -56.51
C ILE A 11 49.46 51.84 -57.35
N LEU A 12 49.80 50.55 -57.34
CA LEU A 12 50.88 50.00 -58.18
C LEU A 12 50.60 50.17 -59.68
N PHE A 13 49.34 49.98 -60.10
CA PHE A 13 48.91 50.18 -61.47
C PHE A 13 49.00 51.66 -61.90
N ALA A 14 48.58 52.59 -61.03
CA ALA A 14 48.73 54.02 -61.28
C ALA A 14 50.21 54.45 -61.35
N ILE A 15 51.07 53.91 -60.47
CA ILE A 15 52.53 54.11 -60.52
C ILE A 15 53.10 53.59 -61.84
N ALA A 16 52.70 52.40 -62.29
CA ALA A 16 53.17 51.80 -63.54
C ALA A 16 52.73 52.63 -64.77
N ILE A 17 51.49 53.13 -64.79
CA ILE A 17 51.00 54.04 -65.85
C ILE A 17 51.82 55.33 -65.89
N LEU A 18 52.08 55.94 -64.72
CA LEU A 18 52.89 57.15 -64.61
C LEU A 18 54.33 56.92 -65.09
N GLN A 19 54.93 55.77 -64.75
CA GLN A 19 56.25 55.38 -65.25
C GLN A 19 56.24 55.19 -66.77
N GLY A 20 55.22 54.55 -67.35
CA GLY A 20 55.12 54.31 -68.79
C GLY A 20 54.91 55.59 -69.60
N LEU A 21 54.06 56.52 -69.13
CA LEU A 21 53.75 57.76 -69.84
C LEU A 21 54.82 58.85 -69.70
N PHE A 22 55.59 58.85 -68.61
CA PHE A 22 56.53 59.94 -68.29
C PHE A 22 57.97 59.48 -68.07
N ALA A 23 58.36 58.29 -68.53
CA ALA A 23 59.67 57.69 -68.33
C ALA A 23 60.85 58.66 -68.57
N GLU A 24 60.81 59.40 -69.68
CA GLU A 24 61.88 60.32 -70.09
C GLU A 24 62.04 61.52 -69.14
N LYS A 25 60.92 62.07 -68.63
CA LYS A 25 60.91 63.19 -67.68
C LYS A 25 61.30 62.76 -66.27
N ILE A 26 60.83 61.60 -65.84
CA ILE A 26 61.11 61.04 -64.51
C ILE A 26 62.60 60.71 -64.37
N ASN A 27 63.25 60.23 -65.45
CA ASN A 27 64.64 59.81 -65.38
C ASN A 27 65.62 60.99 -65.21
N LYS A 28 65.21 62.22 -65.56
CA LYS A 28 66.01 63.45 -65.53
C LYS A 28 66.01 64.16 -64.16
N ILE A 29 65.00 63.94 -63.31
CA ILE A 29 64.81 64.66 -62.03
C ILE A 29 65.04 63.72 -60.84
N LYS A 30 66.15 63.92 -60.09
CA LYS A 30 66.57 63.05 -58.97
C LYS A 30 65.52 62.93 -57.84
N TRP A 31 64.85 64.02 -57.47
CA TRP A 31 63.87 64.01 -56.36
C TRP A 31 62.61 63.17 -56.68
N LEU A 32 62.22 63.12 -57.96
CA LEU A 32 61.07 62.33 -58.40
C LEU A 32 61.32 60.82 -58.31
N LYS A 33 62.56 60.37 -58.50
CA LYS A 33 62.96 58.97 -58.29
C LYS A 33 62.85 58.56 -56.82
N ILE A 34 63.29 59.43 -55.92
CA ILE A 34 63.26 59.16 -54.47
C ILE A 34 61.83 59.05 -53.97
N THR A 35 60.96 59.99 -54.36
CA THR A 35 59.54 59.95 -53.98
C THR A 35 58.84 58.70 -54.51
N LEU A 36 59.13 58.27 -55.74
CA LEU A 36 58.59 57.04 -56.31
C LEU A 36 59.05 55.78 -55.54
N ILE A 37 60.33 55.71 -55.16
CA ILE A 37 60.88 54.62 -54.36
C ILE A 37 60.23 54.59 -52.97
N CYS A 38 60.05 55.74 -52.32
CA CYS A 38 59.34 55.83 -51.04
C CYS A 38 57.87 55.37 -51.18
N LEU A 39 57.20 55.69 -52.29
CA LEU A 39 55.83 55.28 -52.56
C LEU A 39 55.72 53.77 -52.79
N LEU A 40 56.68 53.18 -53.52
CA LEU A 40 56.80 51.73 -53.69
C LEU A 40 57.05 51.03 -52.36
N LEU A 41 57.98 51.51 -51.54
CA LEU A 41 58.24 50.98 -50.20
C LEU A 41 57.02 51.10 -49.28
N GLY A 42 56.33 52.24 -49.29
CA GLY A 42 55.09 52.43 -48.53
C GLY A 42 53.97 51.51 -48.99
N SER A 43 53.85 51.25 -50.31
CA SER A 43 52.88 50.29 -50.83
C SER A 43 53.19 48.86 -50.40
N LEU A 44 54.48 48.50 -50.33
CA LEU A 44 54.94 47.18 -49.91
C LEU A 44 54.66 46.94 -48.42
N THR A 45 54.94 47.92 -47.56
CA THR A 45 54.68 47.79 -46.11
C THR A 45 53.19 47.67 -45.81
N VAL A 46 52.34 48.45 -46.50
CA VAL A 46 50.88 48.30 -46.39
C VAL A 46 50.43 46.92 -46.87
N GLY A 47 50.98 46.42 -47.97
CA GLY A 47 50.70 45.06 -48.48
C GLY A 47 51.03 43.97 -47.46
N LEU A 48 52.20 44.05 -46.83
CA LEU A 48 52.62 43.09 -45.79
C LEU A 48 51.73 43.13 -44.54
N ILE A 49 51.30 44.33 -44.11
CA ILE A 49 50.38 44.48 -42.97
C ILE A 49 49.02 43.85 -43.28
N ILE A 50 48.51 44.04 -44.50
CA ILE A 50 47.23 43.44 -44.92
C ILE A 50 47.32 41.91 -44.95
N ILE A 51 48.41 41.36 -45.49
CA ILE A 51 48.64 39.89 -45.51
C ILE A 51 48.70 39.33 -44.10
N SER A 52 49.42 39.99 -43.18
CA SER A 52 49.50 39.54 -41.78
C SER A 52 48.14 39.61 -41.05
N LEU A 53 47.32 40.63 -41.34
CA LEU A 53 45.97 40.73 -40.78
C LEU A 53 45.02 39.67 -41.36
N ASP A 54 45.13 39.38 -42.65
CA ASP A 54 44.40 38.27 -43.30
C ASP A 54 44.77 36.93 -42.68
N GLU A 55 46.06 36.67 -42.48
CA GLU A 55 46.56 35.42 -41.90
C GLU A 55 46.09 35.24 -40.44
N LYS A 56 46.14 36.31 -39.63
CA LYS A 56 45.59 36.30 -38.26
C LYS A 56 44.09 36.04 -38.26
N ASN A 57 43.33 36.67 -39.16
CA ASN A 57 41.89 36.48 -39.26
C ASN A 57 41.52 35.08 -39.76
N ALA A 58 42.25 34.54 -40.74
CA ALA A 58 42.07 33.18 -41.23
C ALA A 58 42.36 32.15 -40.13
N ASN A 59 43.42 32.35 -39.34
CA ASN A 59 43.76 31.49 -38.21
C ASN A 59 42.70 31.55 -37.11
N ASN A 60 42.19 32.73 -36.77
CA ASN A 60 41.11 32.88 -35.79
C ASN A 60 39.81 32.22 -36.26
N PHE A 61 39.46 32.38 -37.55
CA PHE A 61 38.27 31.76 -38.13
C PHE A 61 38.39 30.23 -38.17
N SER A 62 39.56 29.70 -38.57
CA SER A 62 39.85 28.26 -38.55
C SER A 62 39.74 27.68 -37.13
N LYS A 63 40.28 28.40 -36.13
CA LYS A 63 40.17 28.00 -34.73
C LYS A 63 38.72 28.00 -34.25
N GLN A 64 37.95 29.04 -34.56
CA GLN A 64 36.53 29.12 -34.20
C GLN A 64 35.69 28.02 -34.88
N GLN A 65 35.96 27.71 -36.14
CA GLN A 65 35.31 26.59 -36.83
C GLN A 65 35.64 25.25 -36.19
N LYS A 66 36.91 25.03 -35.80
CA LYS A 66 37.33 23.82 -35.10
C LYS A 66 36.63 23.69 -33.75
N ASP A 67 36.58 24.76 -32.96
CA ASP A 67 35.90 24.77 -31.65
C ASP A 67 34.40 24.46 -31.80
N ASN A 68 33.75 25.01 -32.83
CA ASN A 68 32.35 24.70 -33.15
C ASN A 68 32.15 23.22 -33.55
N ILE A 69 33.04 22.67 -34.38
CA ILE A 69 32.99 21.27 -34.79
C ILE A 69 33.19 20.34 -33.58
N ASP A 70 34.15 20.65 -32.72
CA ASP A 70 34.42 19.87 -31.51
C ASP A 70 33.24 19.95 -30.52
N SER A 71 32.63 21.13 -30.36
CA SER A 71 31.40 21.29 -29.54
C SER A 71 30.25 20.45 -30.08
N LEU A 72 29.97 20.51 -31.40
CA LEU A 72 28.93 19.69 -32.03
C LEU A 72 29.21 18.20 -31.93
N ARG A 73 30.48 17.80 -31.96
CA ARG A 73 30.88 16.41 -31.80
C ARG A 73 30.62 15.91 -30.38
N ILE A 74 30.90 16.73 -29.37
CA ILE A 74 30.61 16.43 -27.95
C ILE A 74 29.10 16.33 -27.74
N GLU A 75 28.31 17.29 -28.26
CA GLU A 75 26.86 17.29 -28.14
C GLU A 75 26.24 16.04 -28.80
N ASN A 76 26.68 15.67 -30.01
CA ASN A 76 26.24 14.44 -30.67
C ASN A 76 26.61 13.18 -29.90
N ALA A 77 27.80 13.12 -29.28
CA ALA A 77 28.20 12.00 -28.45
C ALA A 77 27.31 11.89 -27.19
N GLN A 78 26.96 13.02 -26.57
CA GLN A 78 26.04 13.07 -25.44
C GLN A 78 24.62 12.63 -25.85
N LEU A 79 24.11 13.14 -26.97
CA LEU A 79 22.80 12.74 -27.50
C LEU A 79 22.74 11.25 -27.81
N LYS A 80 23.79 10.68 -28.39
CA LYS A 80 23.89 9.24 -28.64
C LYS A 80 23.84 8.43 -27.35
N ASN A 81 24.61 8.84 -26.33
CA ASN A 81 24.60 8.17 -25.03
C ASN A 81 23.22 8.26 -24.35
N ASN A 82 22.54 9.39 -24.47
CA ASN A 82 21.18 9.59 -23.95
C ASN A 82 20.15 8.72 -24.70
N LEU A 83 20.30 8.57 -26.01
CA LEU A 83 19.45 7.69 -26.81
C LEU A 83 19.66 6.22 -26.43
N ASP A 84 20.92 5.79 -26.26
CA ASP A 84 21.26 4.43 -25.86
C ASP A 84 20.75 4.12 -24.45
N SER A 85 20.84 5.06 -23.50
CA SER A 85 20.33 4.88 -22.14
C SER A 85 18.80 4.82 -22.11
N LEU A 86 18.13 5.67 -22.89
CA LEU A 86 16.66 5.64 -23.04
C LEU A 86 16.19 4.32 -23.66
N HIS A 87 16.88 3.84 -24.69
CA HIS A 87 16.53 2.57 -25.33
C HIS A 87 16.64 1.40 -24.35
N ARG A 88 17.73 1.33 -23.56
CA ARG A 88 17.88 0.30 -22.51
C ARG A 88 16.80 0.39 -21.44
N ALA A 89 16.46 1.60 -20.99
CA ALA A 89 15.41 1.82 -20.00
C ALA A 89 14.03 1.38 -20.53
N LEU A 90 13.74 1.67 -21.80
CA LEU A 90 12.49 1.26 -22.45
C LEU A 90 12.39 -0.27 -22.55
N THR A 91 13.43 -0.94 -23.06
CA THR A 91 13.45 -2.40 -23.19
C THR A 91 13.26 -3.08 -21.84
N LYS A 92 14.00 -2.63 -20.82
CA LYS A 92 13.85 -3.15 -19.45
C LYS A 92 12.42 -2.96 -18.93
N GLY A 93 11.85 -1.77 -19.13
CA GLY A 93 10.47 -1.48 -18.71
C GLY A 93 9.42 -2.32 -19.45
N MET A 94 9.67 -2.70 -20.71
CA MET A 94 8.81 -3.62 -21.46
C MET A 94 8.91 -5.06 -20.91
N ASP A 95 10.11 -5.54 -20.64
CA ASP A 95 10.33 -6.87 -20.06
C ASP A 95 9.67 -6.98 -18.68
N ASP A 96 9.84 -5.98 -17.82
CA ASP A 96 9.23 -5.93 -16.49
C ASP A 96 7.69 -5.96 -16.58
N ARG A 97 7.08 -5.26 -17.54
CA ARG A 97 5.63 -5.31 -17.79
C ARG A 97 5.18 -6.69 -18.25
N SER A 98 5.94 -7.33 -19.15
CA SER A 98 5.60 -8.67 -19.64
C SER A 98 5.61 -9.71 -18.52
N LEU A 99 6.57 -9.62 -17.58
CA LEU A 99 6.65 -10.49 -16.42
C LEU A 99 5.47 -10.27 -15.46
N GLN A 100 5.09 -9.01 -15.22
CA GLN A 100 3.92 -8.68 -14.41
C GLN A 100 2.62 -9.22 -15.02
N GLU A 101 2.47 -9.14 -16.34
CA GLU A 101 1.31 -9.68 -17.05
C GLU A 101 1.24 -11.20 -16.94
N ILE A 102 2.37 -11.90 -17.08
CA ILE A 102 2.45 -13.35 -16.88
C ILE A 102 2.07 -13.75 -15.45
N GLU A 103 2.58 -13.03 -14.44
CA GLU A 103 2.27 -13.31 -13.04
C GLU A 103 0.79 -13.07 -12.72
N LEU A 104 0.22 -11.98 -13.25
CA LEU A 104 -1.19 -11.66 -13.10
C LEU A 104 -2.08 -12.73 -13.74
N ASN A 105 -1.77 -13.14 -14.96
CA ASN A 105 -2.51 -14.19 -15.66
C ASN A 105 -2.44 -15.53 -14.92
N LYS A 106 -1.29 -15.86 -14.32
CA LYS A 106 -1.15 -17.02 -13.45
C LYS A 106 -2.07 -16.94 -12.23
N LYS A 107 -2.09 -15.81 -11.53
CA LYS A 107 -2.96 -15.57 -10.35
C LYS A 107 -4.44 -15.65 -10.71
N VAL A 108 -4.84 -15.09 -11.85
CA VAL A 108 -6.23 -15.16 -12.37
C VAL A 108 -6.62 -16.61 -12.66
N SER A 109 -5.73 -17.38 -13.30
CA SER A 109 -5.97 -18.81 -13.55
C SER A 109 -6.12 -19.63 -12.27
N GLU A 110 -5.24 -19.42 -11.28
CA GLU A 110 -5.34 -20.08 -9.98
C GLU A 110 -6.63 -19.75 -9.24
N LEU A 111 -7.08 -18.49 -9.31
CA LEU A 111 -8.37 -18.07 -8.74
C LEU A 111 -9.54 -18.75 -9.44
N ASN A 112 -9.53 -18.80 -10.78
CA ASN A 112 -10.59 -19.46 -11.54
C ASN A 112 -10.72 -20.94 -11.18
N ILE A 113 -9.61 -21.66 -11.02
CA ILE A 113 -9.61 -23.07 -10.58
C ILE A 113 -10.23 -23.21 -9.19
N LYS A 114 -9.91 -22.31 -8.25
CA LYS A 114 -10.48 -22.33 -6.90
C LYS A 114 -11.96 -21.96 -6.85
N LEU A 115 -12.42 -21.11 -7.77
CA LEU A 115 -13.81 -20.64 -7.82
C LEU A 115 -14.73 -21.59 -8.60
N GLU A 116 -14.19 -22.39 -9.53
CA GLU A 116 -14.96 -23.31 -10.37
C GLU A 116 -15.90 -24.24 -9.57
N PRO A 117 -15.51 -24.84 -8.43
CA PRO A 117 -16.42 -25.65 -7.64
C PRO A 117 -17.63 -24.86 -7.12
N PHE A 118 -17.43 -23.61 -6.72
CA PHE A 118 -18.50 -22.74 -6.22
C PHE A 118 -19.45 -22.31 -7.34
N VAL A 119 -18.88 -22.02 -8.52
CA VAL A 119 -19.66 -21.73 -9.74
C VAL A 119 -20.52 -22.93 -10.12
N LYS A 120 -19.92 -24.13 -10.17
CA LYS A 120 -20.65 -25.39 -10.46
C LYS A 120 -21.74 -25.65 -9.43
N LEU A 121 -21.44 -25.49 -8.14
CA LEU A 121 -22.42 -25.66 -7.07
C LEU A 121 -23.57 -24.66 -7.19
N ALA A 122 -23.28 -23.39 -7.50
CA ALA A 122 -24.26 -22.32 -7.65
C ALA A 122 -25.24 -22.63 -8.78
N LEU A 123 -24.72 -22.94 -9.97
CA LEU A 123 -25.54 -23.23 -11.15
C LEU A 123 -26.29 -24.56 -11.03
N THR A 124 -25.74 -25.55 -10.31
CA THR A 124 -26.43 -26.82 -10.06
C THR A 124 -27.59 -26.65 -9.07
N LYS A 125 -27.38 -25.88 -7.99
CA LYS A 125 -28.37 -25.71 -6.93
C LYS A 125 -29.44 -24.66 -7.30
N TYR A 126 -29.09 -23.65 -8.08
CA TYR A 126 -29.95 -22.55 -8.49
C TYR A 126 -29.92 -22.33 -10.01
N PRO A 127 -30.35 -23.31 -10.83
CA PRO A 127 -30.22 -23.27 -12.29
C PRO A 127 -31.06 -22.17 -12.97
N ALA A 128 -32.08 -21.65 -12.28
CA ALA A 128 -32.97 -20.61 -12.80
C ALA A 128 -32.45 -19.18 -12.58
N TYR A 129 -31.28 -19.00 -11.94
CA TYR A 129 -30.70 -17.71 -11.61
C TYR A 129 -29.43 -17.46 -12.41
N ASP A 130 -29.11 -16.20 -12.67
CA ASP A 130 -27.77 -15.84 -13.17
C ASP A 130 -26.69 -16.18 -12.13
N LEU A 131 -25.43 -16.28 -12.58
CA LEU A 131 -24.33 -16.71 -11.73
C LEU A 131 -24.17 -15.86 -10.46
N GLN A 132 -24.29 -14.53 -10.56
CA GLN A 132 -24.12 -13.64 -9.41
C GLN A 132 -25.24 -13.86 -8.38
N SER A 133 -26.48 -13.95 -8.86
CA SER A 133 -27.64 -14.25 -8.03
C SER A 133 -27.52 -15.63 -7.36
N ALA A 134 -27.08 -16.65 -8.10
CA ALA A 134 -26.88 -18.00 -7.60
C ALA A 134 -25.77 -18.06 -6.52
N LEU A 135 -24.66 -17.34 -6.73
CA LEU A 135 -23.59 -17.21 -5.75
C LEU A 135 -24.05 -16.48 -4.49
N ASN A 136 -24.84 -15.41 -4.62
CA ASN A 136 -25.42 -14.70 -3.48
C ASN A 136 -26.35 -15.62 -2.66
N LYS A 137 -27.14 -16.46 -3.32
CA LYS A 137 -27.99 -17.47 -2.65
C LYS A 137 -27.17 -18.51 -1.91
N ILE A 138 -26.07 -19.01 -2.51
CA ILE A 138 -25.13 -19.89 -1.81
C ILE A 138 -24.53 -19.21 -0.58
N ALA A 139 -24.10 -17.96 -0.69
CA ALA A 139 -23.54 -17.23 0.44
C ALA A 139 -24.57 -17.10 1.57
N GLN A 140 -25.83 -16.80 1.24
CA GLN A 140 -26.92 -16.76 2.21
C GLN A 140 -27.17 -18.13 2.86
N ASP A 141 -27.15 -19.21 2.07
CA ASP A 141 -27.31 -20.57 2.57
C ASP A 141 -26.17 -20.99 3.50
N ILE A 142 -24.92 -20.63 3.19
CA ILE A 142 -23.76 -20.87 4.06
C ILE A 142 -23.94 -20.13 5.38
N GLU A 143 -24.36 -18.87 5.34
CA GLU A 143 -24.58 -18.08 6.56
C GLU A 143 -25.73 -18.64 7.40
N ASN A 144 -26.82 -19.09 6.75
CA ASN A 144 -27.92 -19.77 7.42
C ASN A 144 -27.49 -21.11 8.02
N ALA A 145 -26.70 -21.90 7.28
CA ALA A 145 -26.16 -23.17 7.76
C ALA A 145 -25.24 -22.95 8.96
N LYS A 146 -24.41 -21.91 8.93
CA LYS A 146 -23.56 -21.51 10.06
C LYS A 146 -24.41 -21.16 11.28
N LYS A 147 -25.41 -20.29 11.11
CA LYS A 147 -26.36 -19.94 12.19
C LYS A 147 -27.10 -21.14 12.74
N LEU A 148 -27.45 -22.13 11.91
CA LEU A 148 -28.10 -23.37 12.35
C LEU A 148 -27.11 -24.31 13.08
N ALA A 149 -25.86 -24.37 12.62
CA ALA A 149 -24.81 -25.22 13.17
C ALA A 149 -24.13 -24.66 14.43
N GLU A 150 -24.30 -23.36 14.75
CA GLU A 150 -23.80 -22.80 16.00
C GLU A 150 -24.26 -23.62 17.22
N PRO A 151 -23.43 -23.83 18.24
CA PRO A 151 -23.88 -24.54 19.43
C PRO A 151 -25.01 -23.76 20.14
N PRO A 152 -25.94 -24.44 20.83
CA PRO A 152 -26.90 -23.75 21.67
C PRO A 152 -26.15 -23.06 22.82
N ILE A 153 -26.55 -21.83 23.14
CA ILE A 153 -25.98 -21.05 24.25
C ILE A 153 -27.07 -20.64 25.22
N LEU A 154 -26.68 -20.37 26.45
CA LEU A 154 -27.52 -19.81 27.49
C LEU A 154 -27.50 -18.29 27.43
N ILE A 155 -28.68 -17.70 27.56
CA ILE A 155 -28.84 -16.24 27.65
C ILE A 155 -29.57 -15.96 28.97
N PRO A 156 -29.01 -15.14 29.88
CA PRO A 156 -29.72 -14.72 31.09
C PRO A 156 -31.09 -14.15 30.74
N ASN A 157 -32.15 -14.63 31.42
CA ASN A 157 -33.53 -14.27 31.12
C ASN A 157 -34.22 -13.54 32.26
N ALA A 158 -34.12 -14.08 33.47
CA ALA A 158 -34.76 -13.52 34.65
C ALA A 158 -33.90 -13.76 35.90
N GLN A 159 -33.92 -12.80 36.81
CA GLN A 159 -33.22 -12.84 38.08
C GLN A 159 -34.17 -12.38 39.19
N GLU A 160 -34.31 -13.18 40.24
CA GLU A 160 -35.03 -12.82 41.45
C GLU A 160 -34.07 -12.90 42.63
N ILE A 161 -33.99 -11.83 43.44
CA ILE A 161 -33.21 -11.81 44.67
C ILE A 161 -34.17 -11.69 45.84
N SER A 162 -33.96 -12.52 46.86
CA SER A 162 -34.75 -12.52 48.08
C SER A 162 -33.84 -12.67 49.31
N ARG A 163 -34.29 -12.20 50.46
CA ARG A 163 -33.57 -12.32 51.73
C ARG A 163 -34.33 -13.23 52.68
N ASP A 164 -33.62 -14.15 53.32
CA ASP A 164 -34.15 -14.98 54.38
C ASP A 164 -33.31 -14.82 55.68
N LYS A 165 -33.64 -15.59 56.72
CA LYS A 165 -32.97 -15.53 58.02
C LYS A 165 -31.50 -15.97 57.98
N THR A 166 -31.08 -16.65 56.92
CA THR A 166 -29.78 -17.33 56.79
C THR A 166 -28.90 -16.75 55.68
N GLY A 167 -29.43 -15.84 54.85
CA GLY A 167 -28.66 -15.17 53.80
C GLY A 167 -29.53 -14.50 52.73
N LEU A 168 -28.93 -14.29 51.57
CA LEU A 168 -29.56 -13.82 50.34
C LEU A 168 -29.65 -14.99 49.36
N ASN A 169 -30.81 -15.19 48.74
CA ASN A 169 -31.02 -16.17 47.69
C ASN A 169 -31.25 -15.48 46.35
N MET A 170 -30.53 -15.93 45.32
CA MET A 170 -30.71 -15.53 43.94
C MET A 170 -31.23 -16.70 43.12
N LEU A 171 -32.40 -16.54 42.53
CA LEU A 171 -32.90 -17.41 41.47
C LEU A 171 -32.46 -16.82 40.14
N LEU A 172 -31.71 -17.57 39.34
CA LEU A 172 -31.29 -17.16 38.00
C LEU A 172 -31.82 -18.14 36.96
N GLN A 173 -32.58 -17.61 36.00
CA GLN A 173 -33.12 -18.36 34.87
C GLN A 173 -32.43 -17.94 33.58
N PHE A 174 -32.10 -18.93 32.75
CA PHE A 174 -31.56 -18.76 31.41
C PHE A 174 -32.58 -19.23 30.37
N LYS A 175 -32.60 -18.56 29.23
CA LYS A 175 -33.26 -19.05 28.01
C LYS A 175 -32.22 -19.67 27.08
N LEU A 176 -32.65 -20.67 26.32
CA LEU A 176 -31.83 -21.28 25.28
C LEU A 176 -31.85 -20.39 24.03
N SER A 177 -30.70 -20.21 23.37
CA SER A 177 -30.66 -19.56 22.05
C SER A 177 -31.34 -20.38 20.96
N LYS A 178 -31.42 -21.70 21.16
CA LYS A 178 -31.99 -22.67 20.22
C LYS A 178 -32.82 -23.70 20.97
N ASN A 179 -33.88 -24.20 20.32
CA ASN A 179 -34.72 -25.27 20.85
C ASN A 179 -34.06 -26.66 20.65
N GLN A 180 -32.92 -26.88 21.31
CA GLN A 180 -32.16 -28.13 21.29
C GLN A 180 -31.86 -28.59 22.71
N SER A 181 -31.78 -29.90 22.92
CA SER A 181 -31.41 -30.47 24.23
C SER A 181 -29.94 -30.17 24.54
N LEU A 182 -29.68 -29.58 25.71
CA LEU A 182 -28.33 -29.26 26.17
C LEU A 182 -27.58 -30.45 26.79
N GLY A 183 -28.24 -31.59 27.02
CA GLY A 183 -27.64 -32.66 27.82
C GLY A 183 -27.20 -32.15 29.20
N GLN A 184 -25.93 -32.34 29.54
CA GLN A 184 -25.35 -31.92 30.81
C GLN A 184 -24.89 -30.46 30.81
N ILE A 185 -25.44 -29.69 31.74
CA ILE A 185 -25.14 -28.28 31.99
C ILE A 185 -24.29 -28.19 33.24
N ILE A 186 -23.18 -27.46 33.14
CA ILE A 186 -22.26 -27.20 34.24
C ILE A 186 -22.26 -25.70 34.47
N PHE A 187 -22.52 -25.29 35.70
CA PHE A 187 -22.33 -23.92 36.15
C PHE A 187 -21.25 -23.84 37.21
N TYR A 188 -20.52 -22.73 37.20
CA TYR A 188 -19.64 -22.35 38.30
C TYR A 188 -20.07 -20.99 38.82
N ALA A 189 -20.07 -20.83 40.12
CA ALA A 189 -20.31 -19.57 40.80
C ALA A 189 -19.08 -19.23 41.63
N GLU A 190 -18.56 -18.01 41.46
CA GLU A 190 -17.37 -17.51 42.15
C GLU A 190 -17.65 -16.13 42.75
N ILE A 191 -17.26 -15.92 44.00
CA ILE A 191 -17.31 -14.61 44.65
C ILE A 191 -16.12 -13.77 44.18
N GLU A 192 -16.38 -12.63 43.54
CA GLU A 192 -15.35 -11.76 42.93
C GLU A 192 -14.70 -10.78 43.89
N ASP A 193 -15.49 -10.22 44.81
CA ASP A 193 -15.00 -9.27 45.77
C ASP A 193 -14.32 -10.02 46.93
N GLY A 194 -13.25 -9.47 47.49
CA GLY A 194 -12.61 -9.99 48.72
C GLY A 194 -13.50 -9.98 49.97
N SER A 195 -14.83 -9.98 49.78
CA SER A 195 -15.89 -10.05 50.76
C SER A 195 -15.70 -11.23 51.71
N THR A 196 -16.37 -11.17 52.86
CA THR A 196 -16.47 -12.31 53.79
C THR A 196 -17.68 -13.19 53.50
N ALA A 197 -18.46 -12.87 52.47
CA ALA A 197 -19.58 -13.67 52.01
C ALA A 197 -19.13 -15.09 51.62
N LYS A 198 -20.03 -16.06 51.78
CA LYS A 198 -19.84 -17.46 51.42
C LYS A 198 -21.06 -17.97 50.68
N ILE A 199 -20.84 -18.77 49.65
CA ILE A 199 -21.85 -19.59 49.00
C ILE A 199 -22.20 -20.71 49.99
N VAL A 200 -23.47 -20.80 50.35
CA VAL A 200 -24.00 -21.85 51.26
C VAL A 200 -24.82 -22.89 50.52
N GLU A 201 -25.46 -22.48 49.43
CA GLU A 201 -26.27 -23.37 48.62
C GLU A 201 -26.17 -22.99 47.15
N PHE A 202 -26.09 -24.00 46.29
CA PHE A 202 -26.12 -23.83 44.84
C PHE A 202 -26.79 -25.08 44.25
N TRP A 203 -28.00 -24.92 43.74
CA TRP A 203 -28.85 -26.06 43.36
C TRP A 203 -29.76 -25.75 42.17
N PRO A 204 -30.14 -26.72 41.32
CA PRO A 204 -31.10 -26.48 40.26
C PRO A 204 -32.48 -26.17 40.86
N SER A 205 -33.21 -25.27 40.22
CA SER A 205 -34.54 -24.86 40.69
C SER A 205 -35.63 -25.60 39.95
N THR A 206 -36.63 -26.10 40.67
CA THR A 206 -37.82 -26.73 40.08
C THR A 206 -38.69 -25.73 39.31
N LYS A 207 -38.52 -24.42 39.57
CA LYS A 207 -39.16 -23.34 38.79
C LYS A 207 -38.75 -23.37 37.30
N GLY A 208 -37.60 -23.94 36.98
CA GLY A 208 -37.11 -24.10 35.60
C GLY A 208 -37.67 -25.30 34.85
N GLY A 209 -38.39 -26.19 35.53
CA GLY A 209 -38.83 -27.48 35.01
C GLY A 209 -38.14 -28.65 35.73
N ALA A 210 -38.44 -29.87 35.27
CA ALA A 210 -37.84 -31.07 35.82
C ALA A 210 -36.36 -31.17 35.43
N PHE A 211 -35.54 -31.72 36.33
CA PHE A 211 -34.10 -31.89 36.11
C PHE A 211 -33.60 -33.21 36.71
N ASN A 212 -32.45 -33.65 36.22
CA ASN A 212 -31.69 -34.76 36.77
C ASN A 212 -30.34 -34.26 37.30
N SER A 213 -29.99 -34.64 38.53
CA SER A 213 -28.73 -34.28 39.18
C SER A 213 -28.18 -35.49 39.96
N GLY A 214 -26.94 -35.88 39.69
CA GLY A 214 -26.28 -37.01 40.38
C GLY A 214 -25.68 -36.63 41.75
N PRO A 215 -25.08 -37.59 42.47
CA PRO A 215 -24.47 -37.36 43.79
C PRO A 215 -23.37 -36.28 43.79
N ASP A 216 -22.55 -36.23 42.73
CA ASP A 216 -21.45 -35.26 42.57
C ASP A 216 -21.87 -33.97 41.82
N SER A 217 -23.18 -33.74 41.72
CA SER A 217 -23.76 -32.59 41.02
C SER A 217 -23.39 -31.26 41.67
N LYS A 218 -23.15 -31.25 42.98
CA LYS A 218 -22.83 -30.03 43.73
C LYS A 218 -21.51 -30.19 44.45
N MET A 219 -20.66 -29.18 44.30
CA MET A 219 -19.45 -29.05 45.09
C MET A 219 -19.31 -27.59 45.50
N ILE A 220 -19.27 -27.31 46.80
CA ILE A 220 -18.91 -26.00 47.35
C ILE A 220 -17.50 -26.14 47.92
N ALA A 221 -16.60 -25.24 47.56
CA ALA A 221 -15.25 -25.24 48.09
C ALA A 221 -15.25 -25.04 49.62
N PRO A 222 -14.27 -25.55 50.37
CA PRO A 222 -14.25 -25.44 51.84
C PRO A 222 -14.27 -23.98 52.36
N ASP A 223 -13.77 -23.03 51.58
CA ASP A 223 -13.79 -21.60 51.89
C ASP A 223 -15.16 -20.93 51.62
N GLY A 224 -16.04 -21.61 50.87
CA GLY A 224 -17.32 -21.10 50.40
C GLY A 224 -17.21 -20.05 49.30
N LYS A 225 -16.07 -19.93 48.61
CA LYS A 225 -15.83 -18.89 47.60
C LYS A 225 -16.19 -19.30 46.19
N SER A 226 -16.10 -20.59 45.90
CA SER A 226 -16.48 -21.16 44.62
C SER A 226 -17.44 -22.32 44.81
N SER A 227 -18.32 -22.51 43.84
CA SER A 227 -19.17 -23.68 43.77
C SER A 227 -19.41 -24.13 42.33
N ARG A 228 -19.50 -25.43 42.14
CA ARG A 228 -19.86 -26.07 40.88
C ARG A 228 -21.22 -26.74 41.02
N LEU A 229 -22.07 -26.56 40.01
CA LEU A 229 -23.35 -27.22 39.85
C LEU A 229 -23.39 -27.94 38.49
N ILE A 230 -23.79 -29.22 38.48
CA ILE A 230 -23.93 -30.05 37.28
C ILE A 230 -25.34 -30.66 37.27
N TYR A 231 -26.12 -30.39 36.24
CA TYR A 231 -27.43 -31.02 36.07
C TYR A 231 -27.83 -31.12 34.59
N SER A 232 -28.90 -31.84 34.31
CA SER A 232 -29.51 -31.92 32.98
C SER A 232 -31.00 -31.64 33.10
N LEU A 233 -31.59 -30.99 32.10
CA LEU A 233 -33.03 -30.78 32.07
C LEU A 233 -33.75 -32.05 31.59
N ILE A 234 -34.90 -32.34 32.19
CA ILE A 234 -35.81 -33.40 31.76
C ILE A 234 -36.98 -32.71 31.04
N GLY A 235 -36.95 -32.74 29.71
CA GLY A 235 -38.01 -32.19 28.86
C GLY A 235 -37.83 -30.71 28.51
N ALA A 236 -38.95 -30.04 28.21
CA ALA A 236 -38.98 -28.63 27.83
C ALA A 236 -38.96 -27.74 29.08
N GLY A 237 -37.77 -27.28 29.48
CA GLY A 237 -37.56 -26.39 30.61
C GLY A 237 -36.48 -25.36 30.32
N ASN A 238 -36.40 -24.35 31.17
CA ASN A 238 -35.36 -23.33 31.12
C ASN A 238 -34.34 -23.62 32.22
N PRO A 239 -33.02 -23.67 31.92
CA PRO A 239 -32.00 -23.86 32.93
C PRO A 239 -32.15 -22.79 34.01
N THR A 240 -32.42 -23.23 35.23
CA THR A 240 -32.70 -22.34 36.36
C THR A 240 -32.02 -22.91 37.59
N PHE A 241 -31.38 -22.06 38.37
CA PHE A 241 -30.77 -22.45 39.63
C PHE A 241 -31.06 -21.44 40.72
N ASP A 242 -30.97 -21.91 41.96
CA ASP A 242 -30.95 -21.13 43.18
C ASP A 242 -29.51 -21.07 43.71
N LEU A 243 -29.02 -19.86 43.97
CA LEU A 243 -27.72 -19.59 44.58
C LEU A 243 -27.92 -18.78 45.86
N LYS A 244 -27.49 -19.34 46.99
CA LYS A 244 -27.60 -18.71 48.29
C LYS A 244 -26.25 -18.33 48.84
N VAL A 245 -26.17 -17.08 49.31
CA VAL A 245 -24.96 -16.46 49.87
C VAL A 245 -25.25 -15.86 51.24
N THR A 246 -24.26 -15.81 52.12
CA THR A 246 -24.44 -15.32 53.50
C THR A 246 -24.66 -13.81 53.60
N LYS A 247 -24.13 -13.03 52.66
CA LYS A 247 -24.13 -11.56 52.69
C LYS A 247 -24.14 -11.01 51.26
N ALA A 248 -24.41 -9.71 51.14
CA ALA A 248 -24.35 -9.00 49.87
C ALA A 248 -22.97 -9.15 49.21
N VAL A 249 -22.96 -9.44 47.92
CA VAL A 249 -21.75 -9.90 47.22
C VAL A 249 -21.91 -9.80 45.70
N THR A 250 -20.79 -9.63 44.99
CA THR A 250 -20.71 -9.80 43.54
C THR A 250 -20.31 -11.23 43.19
N VAL A 251 -21.10 -11.89 42.35
CA VAL A 251 -20.86 -13.26 41.88
C VAL A 251 -20.61 -13.28 40.39
N ARG A 252 -19.55 -13.98 39.98
CA ARG A 252 -19.28 -14.39 38.61
C ARG A 252 -19.85 -15.79 38.36
N ILE A 253 -20.73 -15.90 37.38
CA ILE A 253 -21.30 -17.17 36.92
C ILE A 253 -20.69 -17.55 35.57
N THR A 254 -20.15 -18.76 35.46
CA THR A 254 -19.69 -19.33 34.18
C THR A 254 -20.39 -20.64 33.89
N SER A 255 -20.40 -21.05 32.62
CA SER A 255 -21.00 -22.32 32.20
C SER A 255 -20.37 -22.83 30.92
N ASN A 256 -20.43 -24.14 30.67
CA ASN A 256 -20.09 -24.74 29.38
C ASN A 256 -20.99 -24.27 28.22
N TYR A 257 -22.12 -23.62 28.51
CA TYR A 257 -23.02 -23.03 27.52
C TYR A 257 -23.13 -21.50 27.61
N LEU A 258 -22.32 -20.85 28.45
CA LEU A 258 -22.23 -19.39 28.50
C LEU A 258 -20.97 -18.94 27.74
N PRO A 259 -21.09 -18.16 26.65
CA PRO A 259 -19.93 -17.69 25.89
C PRO A 259 -19.07 -16.71 26.70
N GLU A 260 -19.69 -15.96 27.61
CA GLU A 260 -19.04 -15.00 28.50
C GLU A 260 -19.55 -15.18 29.93
N PRO A 261 -18.72 -14.89 30.96
CA PRO A 261 -19.16 -14.91 32.35
C PRO A 261 -20.30 -13.91 32.60
N PHE A 262 -21.34 -14.34 33.31
CA PHE A 262 -22.40 -13.46 33.79
C PHE A 262 -22.04 -12.97 35.20
N ILE A 263 -21.81 -11.67 35.33
CA ILE A 263 -21.44 -11.04 36.61
C ILE A 263 -22.65 -10.29 37.15
N THR A 264 -23.06 -10.59 38.38
CA THR A 264 -24.22 -9.95 39.01
C THR A 264 -24.00 -9.71 40.50
N LYS A 265 -24.71 -8.72 41.04
CA LYS A 265 -24.72 -8.42 42.47
C LYS A 265 -25.95 -9.04 43.13
N ILE A 266 -25.75 -9.58 44.33
CA ILE A 266 -26.81 -10.09 45.19
C ILE A 266 -26.83 -9.18 46.42
N GLU A 267 -27.91 -8.40 46.64
CA GLU A 267 -28.00 -7.37 47.71
C GLU A 267 -29.34 -7.47 48.48
#